data_AF-A0A6J6H682-F1
#
_entry.id   AF-A0A6J6H682-F1
#
_cell.length_a   1.000
_cell.length_b   1.000
_cell.length_c   1.000
_cell.angle_alpha   90.00
_cell.angle_beta   90.00
_cell.angle_gamma   90.00
#
_symmetry.space_group_name_H-M   'P 1'
#
loop_
_entity.id
_entity.type
_entity.pdbx_description
1 polymer ?
#
loop_
_entity_poly.entity_id
_entity_poly.type
_entity_poly.pdbx_seq_one_letter_code
_entity_poly.pdbx_strand_id
1 'polypeptide(L)'
;MANALGCDVARLGSAGAKAMAVVMGEADIYVHDGGMYQWDSAAPSAVAAAAGLHVSRTDGSPLIYNEESLWLPDFLVCRPEFAEAALRALND
;
A
#
# COMPACT_ATOMS: atom_id res chain seq x y z
N MET A 1 -1.66 -13.25 2.80
CA MET A 1 -2.53 -12.34 2.02
C MET A 1 -3.12 -12.90 0.72
N ALA A 2 -2.45 -12.90 -0.44
CA ALA A 2 -3.11 -13.16 -1.74
C ALA A 2 -3.94 -14.46 -1.79
N ASN A 3 -3.38 -15.58 -1.31
CA ASN A 3 -4.10 -16.85 -1.20
C ASN A 3 -5.31 -16.78 -0.25
N ALA A 4 -5.20 -16.04 0.85
CA ALA A 4 -6.27 -15.90 1.83
C ALA A 4 -7.46 -15.07 1.28
N LEU A 5 -7.19 -14.15 0.36
CA LEU A 5 -8.19 -13.31 -0.29
C LEU A 5 -8.64 -13.83 -1.67
N GLY A 6 -8.04 -14.92 -2.16
CA GLY A 6 -8.30 -15.43 -3.51
C GLY A 6 -7.93 -14.46 -4.62
N CYS A 7 -6.87 -13.65 -4.43
CA CYS A 7 -6.44 -12.64 -5.39
C CYS A 7 -5.51 -13.19 -6.47
N ASP A 8 -5.63 -12.63 -7.67
CA ASP A 8 -4.58 -12.73 -8.69
C ASP A 8 -3.43 -11.77 -8.36
N VAL A 9 -2.20 -12.14 -8.75
CA VAL A 9 -1.00 -11.34 -8.49
C VAL A 9 -0.40 -10.83 -9.80
N ALA A 10 -0.38 -9.51 -9.95
CA ALA A 10 0.32 -8.83 -11.03
C ALA A 10 1.73 -8.39 -10.60
N ARG A 11 2.69 -8.44 -11.53
CA ARG A 11 4.05 -7.92 -11.32
C ARG A 11 4.22 -6.58 -12.03
N LEU A 12 4.59 -5.56 -11.26
CA LEU A 12 4.88 -4.23 -11.78
C LEU A 12 6.09 -3.61 -11.04
N GLY A 13 7.02 -3.04 -11.80
CA GLY A 13 8.14 -2.27 -11.25
C GLY A 13 7.70 -0.90 -10.77
N SER A 14 8.52 -0.22 -9.96
CA SER A 14 8.22 1.10 -9.34
C SER A 14 7.09 1.08 -8.29
N ALA A 15 7.32 1.72 -7.14
CA ALA A 15 6.30 1.90 -6.11
C ALA A 15 5.19 2.85 -6.60
N GLY A 16 5.57 3.92 -7.30
CA GLY A 16 4.62 4.87 -7.88
C GLY A 16 3.70 4.23 -8.91
N ALA A 17 4.23 3.41 -9.82
CA ALA A 17 3.40 2.74 -10.83
C ALA A 17 2.38 1.78 -10.18
N LYS A 18 2.79 1.03 -9.15
CA LYS A 18 1.89 0.14 -8.40
C LYS A 18 0.78 0.89 -7.66
N ALA A 19 1.12 2.00 -7.01
CA ALA A 19 0.09 2.83 -6.37
C ALA A 19 -0.87 3.43 -7.40
N MET A 20 -0.36 3.90 -8.54
CA MET A 20 -1.20 4.47 -9.59
C MET A 20 -2.10 3.42 -10.27
N ALA A 21 -1.66 2.16 -10.38
CA ALA A 21 -2.54 1.08 -10.82
C ALA A 21 -3.77 0.94 -9.91
N VAL A 22 -3.64 1.15 -8.60
CA VAL A 22 -4.79 1.18 -7.68
C VAL A 22 -5.64 2.44 -7.88
N VAL A 23 -5.01 3.61 -8.01
CA VAL A 23 -5.72 4.89 -8.29
C VAL A 23 -6.54 4.82 -9.59
N MET A 24 -6.02 4.16 -10.61
CA MET A 24 -6.68 4.00 -11.92
C MET A 24 -7.69 2.85 -11.94
N GLY A 25 -7.80 2.05 -10.87
CA GLY A 25 -8.69 0.89 -10.81
C GLY A 25 -8.22 -0.31 -11.63
N GLU A 26 -6.94 -0.35 -12.01
CA GLU A 26 -6.30 -1.48 -12.71
C GLU A 26 -5.89 -2.59 -11.74
N ALA A 27 -5.74 -2.27 -10.46
CA ALA A 27 -5.50 -3.21 -9.37
C ALA A 27 -6.31 -2.80 -8.14
N ASP A 28 -6.71 -3.77 -7.31
CA ASP A 28 -7.50 -3.47 -6.10
C ASP A 28 -6.63 -3.14 -4.87
N ILE A 29 -5.43 -3.75 -4.79
CA ILE A 29 -4.54 -3.67 -3.64
C ILE A 29 -3.08 -3.63 -4.11
N TYR A 30 -2.33 -2.67 -3.59
CA TYR A 30 -0.87 -2.66 -3.59
C TYR A 30 -0.37 -2.81 -2.14
N VAL A 31 0.33 -3.90 -1.87
CA VAL A 31 1.05 -4.12 -0.62
C VAL A 31 2.56 -4.23 -0.89
N HIS A 32 3.34 -3.68 0.01
CA HIS A 32 4.79 -3.85 0.06
C HIS A 32 5.20 -4.13 1.51
N ASP A 33 5.83 -5.27 1.74
CA ASP A 33 6.26 -5.75 3.05
C ASP A 33 7.65 -6.36 2.92
N GLY A 34 8.67 -5.53 3.15
CA GLY A 34 10.05 -5.86 2.79
C GLY A 34 10.98 -4.66 2.73
N GLY A 35 10.49 -3.49 3.13
CA GLY A 35 11.28 -2.28 3.23
C GLY A 35 11.34 -1.45 1.97
N MET A 36 11.22 -0.16 2.15
CA MET A 36 11.46 0.88 1.15
C MET A 36 11.97 2.13 1.86
N TYR A 37 12.36 3.15 1.09
CA TYR A 37 12.62 4.46 1.69
C TYR A 37 11.38 5.35 1.59
N GLN A 38 11.29 6.34 2.48
CA GLN A 38 10.17 7.27 2.54
C GLN A 38 9.88 7.96 1.20
N TRP A 39 10.89 8.23 0.37
CA TRP A 39 10.71 8.83 -0.96
C TRP A 39 10.02 7.91 -1.97
N ASP A 40 10.06 6.59 -1.77
CA ASP A 40 9.37 5.64 -2.65
C ASP A 40 7.84 5.68 -2.46
N SER A 41 7.35 6.07 -1.27
CA SER A 41 5.92 6.10 -0.95
C SER A 41 5.34 7.49 -0.71
N ALA A 42 6.14 8.51 -0.40
CA ALA A 42 5.62 9.83 0.01
C ALA A 42 4.67 10.48 -1.01
N ALA A 43 5.07 10.56 -2.29
CA ALA A 43 4.19 11.09 -3.32
C ALA A 43 3.05 10.11 -3.67
N PRO A 44 3.30 8.80 -3.87
CA PRO A 44 2.24 7.83 -4.12
C PRO A 44 1.14 7.77 -3.06
N SER A 45 1.51 7.82 -1.78
CA SER A 45 0.57 7.76 -0.65
C SER A 45 -0.31 9.01 -0.59
N ALA A 46 0.27 10.19 -0.81
CA ALA A 46 -0.47 11.44 -0.86
C ALA A 46 -1.49 11.47 -2.01
N VAL A 47 -1.10 11.01 -3.21
CA VAL A 47 -2.01 10.93 -4.36
C VAL A 47 -3.13 9.92 -4.11
N ALA A 48 -2.81 8.73 -3.59
CA ALA A 48 -3.82 7.72 -3.28
C ALA A 48 -4.82 8.20 -2.20
N ALA A 49 -4.33 8.83 -1.13
CA ALA A 49 -5.18 9.41 -0.10
C ALA A 49 -6.09 10.52 -0.66
N ALA A 50 -5.55 11.41 -1.52
CA ALA A 50 -6.34 12.44 -2.18
C ALA A 50 -7.41 11.86 -3.12
N ALA A 51 -7.19 10.67 -3.68
CA ALA A 51 -8.16 9.92 -4.48
C ALA A 51 -9.21 9.18 -3.62
N GLY A 52 -9.15 9.27 -2.29
CA GLY A 52 -10.09 8.61 -1.37
C GLY A 52 -9.80 7.13 -1.12
N LEU A 53 -8.60 6.67 -1.43
CA LEU A 53 -8.16 5.30 -1.16
C LEU A 53 -7.67 5.13 0.28
N HIS A 54 -7.66 3.88 0.75
CA HIS A 54 -7.01 3.52 2.01
C HIS A 54 -5.50 3.53 1.85
N VAL A 55 -4.81 4.15 2.82
CA VAL A 55 -3.36 4.32 2.84
C VAL A 55 -2.86 4.12 4.26
N SER A 56 -2.00 3.14 4.49
CA SER A 56 -1.46 2.85 5.83
C SER A 56 -0.17 2.02 5.77
N ARG A 57 0.39 1.76 6.94
CA ARG A 57 1.25 0.59 7.21
C ARG A 57 0.43 -0.71 7.15
N THR A 58 1.09 -1.86 7.07
CA THR A 58 0.43 -3.19 7.01
C THR A 58 -0.25 -3.59 8.33
N ASP A 59 0.05 -2.90 9.43
CA ASP A 59 -0.65 -2.99 10.71
C ASP A 59 -1.84 -2.01 10.84
N GLY A 60 -2.07 -1.17 9.82
CA GLY A 60 -3.14 -0.17 9.78
C GLY A 60 -2.75 1.18 10.39
N SER A 61 -1.56 1.32 10.98
CA SER A 61 -1.08 2.61 11.50
C SER A 61 -0.78 3.61 10.36
N PRO A 62 -0.86 4.94 10.63
CA PRO A 62 -0.57 5.94 9.61
C PRO A 62 0.90 5.92 9.18
N LEU A 63 1.16 6.32 7.93
CA LEU A 63 2.51 6.57 7.43
C LEU A 63 3.06 7.86 8.05
N ILE A 64 4.22 7.77 8.69
CA ILE A 64 4.95 8.93 9.22
C ILE A 64 6.17 9.20 8.34
N TYR A 65 6.32 10.45 7.95
CA TYR A 65 7.40 10.95 7.11
C TYR A 65 8.23 11.97 7.87
N ASN A 66 9.43 12.26 7.36
CA ASN A 66 10.38 13.22 7.96
C ASN A 66 10.90 12.78 9.34
N GLU A 67 11.01 11.47 9.54
CA GLU A 67 11.72 10.86 10.67
C GLU A 67 13.24 10.85 10.44
N GLU A 68 14.03 10.74 11.50
CA GLU A 68 15.50 10.60 11.41
C GLU A 68 15.90 9.40 10.55
N SER A 69 15.22 8.27 10.75
CA SER A 69 15.32 7.12 9.88
C SER A 69 14.37 7.30 8.69
N LEU A 70 14.94 7.40 7.48
CA LEU A 70 14.18 7.49 6.24
C LEU A 70 13.69 6.12 5.74
N TRP A 71 13.89 5.06 6.53
CA TRP A 71 13.41 3.72 6.24
C TRP A 71 11.91 3.59 6.57
N LEU A 72 11.16 3.01 5.63
CA LEU A 72 9.76 2.66 5.79
C LEU A 72 9.62 1.13 5.62
N PRO A 73 9.26 0.38 6.68
CA PRO A 73 9.26 -1.08 6.62
C PRO A 73 8.24 -1.66 5.64
N ASP A 74 7.08 -1.02 5.53
CA ASP A 74 5.94 -1.54 4.78
C ASP A 74 4.98 -0.43 4.36
N PHE A 75 4.11 -0.74 3.41
CA PHE A 75 3.18 0.19 2.79
C PHE A 75 1.98 -0.56 2.19
N LEU A 76 0.77 -0.06 2.46
CA LEU A 76 -0.48 -0.57 1.91
C LEU A 76 -1.26 0.58 1.26
N VAL A 77 -1.68 0.36 0.01
CA VAL A 77 -2.68 1.16 -0.68
C VAL A 77 -3.76 0.22 -1.22
N CYS A 78 -5.02 0.51 -0.95
CA CYS A 78 -6.13 -0.28 -1.51
C CYS A 78 -7.42 0.51 -1.58
N ARG A 79 -8.40 -0.05 -2.27
CA ARG A 79 -9.78 0.46 -2.22
C ARG A 79 -10.34 0.29 -0.79
N PRO A 80 -11.10 1.27 -0.26
CA PRO A 80 -11.56 1.25 1.14
C PRO A 80 -12.29 -0.02 1.56
N GLU A 81 -13.10 -0.61 0.67
CA GLU A 81 -13.86 -1.84 0.90
C GLU A 81 -12.98 -3.08 1.12
N PHE A 82 -11.70 -3.03 0.72
CA PHE A 82 -10.74 -4.12 0.95
C PHE A 82 -9.81 -3.90 2.14
N ALA A 83 -9.81 -2.71 2.76
CA ALA A 83 -8.84 -2.35 3.79
C ALA A 83 -8.86 -3.32 4.98
N GLU A 84 -10.04 -3.59 5.54
CA GLU A 84 -10.16 -4.48 6.69
C GLU A 84 -9.76 -5.93 6.36
N ALA A 85 -10.19 -6.45 5.22
CA ALA A 85 -9.84 -7.79 4.77
C ALA A 85 -8.34 -7.93 4.49
N ALA A 86 -7.73 -6.90 3.88
CA ALA A 86 -6.30 -6.84 3.60
C ALA A 86 -5.48 -6.85 4.88
N LEU A 87 -5.81 -5.99 5.84
CA LEU A 87 -5.11 -5.89 7.12
C LEU A 87 -5.22 -7.20 7.91
N ARG A 88 -6.39 -7.82 7.97
CA ARG A 88 -6.54 -9.15 8.62
C ARG A 88 -5.65 -10.19 7.95
N ALA A 89 -5.72 -10.31 6.63
CA ALA A 89 -4.95 -11.30 5.86
C ALA A 89 -3.42 -11.07 5.82
N LEU A 90 -2.93 -9.95 6.35
CA LEU A 90 -1.52 -9.63 6.56
C LEU A 90 -1.03 -9.95 7.97
N ASN A 91 -1.93 -10.00 8.95
CA ASN A 91 -1.61 -10.20 10.37
C ASN A 91 -2.01 -11.59 10.91
N ASP A 92 -2.69 -12.41 10.09
CA ASP A 92 -2.95 -13.83 10.30
C ASP A 92 -1.77 -14.71 9.85
#